data_AF-A0A257LEC2-F1
#
_entry.id   AF-A0A257LEC2-F1
#
_cell.length_a   1.000
_cell.length_b   1.000
_cell.length_c   1.000
_cell.angle_alpha   90.00
_cell.angle_beta   90.00
_cell.angle_gamma   90.00
#
_symmetry.space_group_name_H-M   'P 1'
#
loop_
_entity.id
_entity.type
_entity.pdbx_description
1 polymer ?
#
loop_
_entity_poly.entity_id
_entity_poly.type
_entity_poly.pdbx_seq_one_letter_code
_entity_poly.pdbx_strand_id
1 'polypeptide(L)'
;VMIYVDTHRHFWRFAQTAPRFFGTALILALAATLALAPISTPLVAALIAASLLKLAVETRVFRPLDSAESDTPITAGIKTARLLSGPLRALFGLRVLAGLFGGVFLPFAVAVHAVPLSARWLALALLLAGELTERVLFFRAVDAPKMPGLPA
;
A
#
# COMPACT_ATOMS: atom_id res chain seq x y z
N VAL A 1 -2.86 5.41 14.67
CA VAL A 1 -3.80 5.88 13.61
C VAL A 1 -4.33 7.27 13.92
N MET A 2 -4.98 7.51 15.07
CA MET A 2 -5.56 8.83 15.44
C MET A 2 -4.55 9.99 15.43
N ILE A 3 -3.35 9.79 15.99
CA ILE A 3 -2.28 10.81 15.99
C ILE A 3 -2.03 11.42 14.59
N TYR A 4 -2.13 10.63 13.51
CA TYR A 4 -1.96 11.16 12.15
C TYR A 4 -3.21 11.86 11.62
N VAL A 5 -4.39 11.34 11.94
CA VAL A 5 -5.68 11.91 11.53
C VAL A 5 -5.85 13.31 12.14
N ASP A 6 -5.43 13.48 13.39
CA ASP A 6 -5.54 14.73 14.14
C ASP A 6 -4.60 15.84 13.61
N THR A 7 -3.66 15.52 12.71
CA THR A 7 -2.84 16.54 12.04
C THR A 7 -3.57 17.27 10.91
N HIS A 8 -4.80 16.85 10.59
CA HIS A 8 -5.65 17.43 9.55
C HIS A 8 -5.02 17.50 8.14
N ARG A 9 -3.97 16.71 7.87
CA ARG A 9 -3.39 16.59 6.52
C ARG A 9 -4.30 15.77 5.62
N HIS A 10 -4.54 16.24 4.40
CA HIS A 10 -5.48 15.59 3.47
C HIS A 10 -5.12 14.13 3.20
N PHE A 11 -3.82 13.83 3.07
CA PHE A 11 -3.34 12.47 2.85
C PHE A 11 -3.50 11.55 4.07
N TRP A 12 -3.51 12.10 5.28
CA TRP A 12 -3.60 11.33 6.54
C TRP A 12 -5.02 11.24 7.12
N ARG A 13 -6.04 11.62 6.35
CA ARG A 13 -7.45 11.40 6.72
C ARG A 13 -7.71 9.93 7.05
N PHE A 14 -8.67 9.68 7.94
CA PHE A 14 -8.96 8.33 8.45
C PHE A 14 -9.17 7.29 7.35
N ALA A 15 -9.95 7.63 6.31
CA ALA A 15 -10.23 6.77 5.16
C ALA A 15 -8.98 6.34 4.36
N GLN A 16 -7.84 7.03 4.51
CA GLN A 16 -6.56 6.65 3.91
C GLN A 16 -5.63 6.00 4.92
N THR A 17 -5.59 6.50 6.15
CA THR A 17 -4.67 6.02 7.19
C THR A 17 -5.10 4.66 7.75
N ALA A 18 -6.37 4.49 8.12
CA ALA A 18 -6.84 3.25 8.73
C ALA A 18 -6.59 1.99 7.87
N PRO A 19 -7.00 1.93 6.59
CA PRO A 19 -6.78 0.74 5.77
C PRO A 19 -5.30 0.45 5.51
N ARG A 20 -4.43 1.47 5.51
CA ARG A 20 -2.98 1.26 5.37
C ARG A 20 -2.41 0.52 6.58
N PHE A 21 -2.67 1.02 7.80
CA PHE A 21 -2.13 0.42 9.02
C PHE A 21 -2.78 -0.91 9.38
N PHE A 22 -4.10 -0.99 9.41
CA PHE A 22 -4.79 -2.24 9.72
C PHE A 22 -4.64 -3.28 8.60
N GLY A 23 -4.57 -2.82 7.34
CA GLY A 23 -4.25 -3.69 6.22
C GLY A 23 -2.84 -4.27 6.33
N THR A 24 -1.84 -3.51 6.81
CA THR A 24 -0.49 -4.06 7.09
C THR A 24 -0.57 -5.16 8.13
N ALA A 25 -1.22 -4.91 9.26
CA ALA A 25 -1.35 -5.90 10.33
C ALA A 25 -2.02 -7.19 9.84
N LEU A 26 -3.14 -7.06 9.11
CA LEU A 26 -3.86 -8.19 8.55
C LEU A 26 -3.02 -8.98 7.54
N ILE A 27 -2.40 -8.31 6.56
CA ILE A 27 -1.59 -8.97 5.52
C ILE A 27 -0.39 -9.68 6.13
N LEU A 28 0.34 -9.04 7.05
CA LEU A 28 1.50 -9.66 7.68
C LEU A 28 1.10 -10.81 8.60
N ALA A 29 -0.02 -10.72 9.30
CA ALA A 29 -0.54 -11.84 10.09
C ALA A 29 -0.91 -13.04 9.21
N LEU A 30 -1.64 -12.81 8.11
CA LEU A 30 -2.01 -13.86 7.16
C LEU A 30 -0.77 -14.48 6.50
N ALA A 31 0.20 -13.67 6.09
CA ALA A 31 1.44 -14.15 5.47
C ALA A 31 2.30 -14.95 6.45
N ALA A 32 2.43 -14.48 7.70
CA ALA A 32 3.14 -15.23 8.74
C ALA A 32 2.43 -16.55 9.06
N THR A 33 1.09 -16.55 9.09
CA THR A 33 0.29 -17.76 9.28
C THR A 33 0.53 -18.74 8.13
N LEU A 34 0.53 -18.28 6.88
CA LEU A 34 0.85 -19.11 5.71
C LEU A 34 2.27 -19.69 5.78
N ALA A 35 3.23 -18.91 6.30
CA ALA A 35 4.61 -19.32 6.44
C ALA A 35 4.85 -20.36 7.56
N LEU A 36 3.99 -20.42 8.56
CA LEU A 36 4.18 -21.27 9.74
C LEU A 36 3.21 -22.46 9.79
N ALA A 37 1.96 -22.27 9.37
CA ALA A 37 0.90 -23.26 9.46
C ALA A 37 0.80 -24.13 8.19
N PRO A 38 0.06 -25.25 8.25
CA PRO A 38 -0.35 -25.97 7.06
C PRO A 38 -1.14 -25.08 6.10
N ILE A 39 -0.93 -25.28 4.80
CA ILE A 39 -1.64 -24.50 3.78
C ILE A 39 -3.11 -24.88 3.79
N SER A 40 -3.97 -23.85 3.75
CA SER A 40 -5.40 -24.02 3.56
C SER A 40 -5.91 -23.05 2.49
N THR A 41 -6.84 -23.50 1.66
CA THR A 41 -7.46 -22.67 0.60
C THR A 41 -8.06 -21.37 1.16
N PRO A 42 -8.77 -21.37 2.30
CA PRO A 42 -9.30 -20.12 2.88
C PRO A 42 -8.21 -19.13 3.27
N LEU A 43 -7.08 -19.61 3.82
CA LEU A 43 -5.96 -18.74 4.21
C LEU A 43 -5.32 -18.07 3.00
N VAL A 44 -5.06 -18.84 1.93
CA VAL A 44 -4.51 -18.31 0.68
C VAL A 44 -5.47 -17.31 0.05
N ALA A 45 -6.75 -17.66 -0.05
CA ALA A 45 -7.77 -16.76 -0.59
C ALA A 45 -7.89 -15.46 0.23
N ALA A 46 -7.85 -15.55 1.57
CA ALA A 46 -7.89 -14.38 2.45
C ALA A 46 -6.67 -13.48 2.25
N LEU A 47 -5.47 -14.04 2.14
CA LEU A 47 -4.24 -13.27 1.89
C LEU A 47 -4.29 -12.56 0.53
N ILE A 48 -4.72 -13.27 -0.51
CA ILE A 48 -4.88 -12.70 -1.86
C ILE A 48 -5.90 -11.57 -1.85
N ALA A 49 -7.08 -11.80 -1.28
CA ALA A 49 -8.14 -10.80 -1.20
C ALA A 49 -7.70 -9.57 -0.40
N ALA A 50 -7.08 -9.76 0.76
CA ALA A 50 -6.56 -8.66 1.58
C ALA A 50 -5.49 -7.85 0.85
N SER A 51 -4.57 -8.53 0.14
CA SER A 51 -3.50 -7.88 -0.65
C SER A 51 -4.06 -7.06 -1.80
N LEU A 52 -4.99 -7.61 -2.57
CA LEU A 52 -5.66 -6.92 -3.68
C LEU A 52 -6.48 -5.73 -3.19
N LEU A 53 -7.28 -5.92 -2.12
CA LEU A 53 -8.08 -4.84 -1.54
C LEU A 53 -7.19 -3.70 -1.06
N LYS A 54 -6.08 -4.03 -0.38
CA LYS A 54 -5.15 -3.01 0.11
C LYS A 54 -4.47 -2.26 -1.03
N LEU A 55 -3.96 -2.97 -2.03
CA LEU A 55 -3.37 -2.33 -3.23
C LEU A 55 -4.40 -1.45 -3.93
N ALA A 56 -5.65 -1.90 -4.05
CA ALA A 56 -6.74 -1.10 -4.62
C ALA A 56 -7.03 0.17 -3.79
N VAL A 57 -6.95 0.12 -2.46
CA VAL A 57 -7.06 1.31 -1.62
C VAL A 57 -5.88 2.25 -1.83
N GLU A 58 -4.67 1.71 -1.97
CA GLU A 58 -3.46 2.51 -2.19
C GLU A 58 -3.46 3.21 -3.56
N THR A 59 -3.91 2.55 -4.62
CA THR A 59 -3.97 3.13 -5.98
C THR A 59 -5.06 4.18 -6.15
N ARG A 60 -6.09 4.22 -5.28
CA ARG A 60 -7.11 5.29 -5.29
C ARG A 60 -6.53 6.70 -5.14
N VAL A 61 -5.31 6.83 -4.62
CA VAL A 61 -4.60 8.11 -4.52
C VAL A 61 -4.39 8.78 -5.89
N PHE A 62 -4.38 8.02 -6.99
CA PHE A 62 -4.18 8.56 -8.34
C PHE A 62 -5.45 9.04 -9.03
N ARG A 63 -6.65 8.71 -8.51
CA ARG A 63 -7.93 9.15 -9.10
C ARG A 63 -8.00 10.64 -9.42
N PRO A 64 -7.47 11.56 -8.59
CA PRO A 64 -7.48 12.99 -8.93
C PRO A 64 -6.67 13.36 -10.17
N LEU A 65 -5.69 12.55 -10.59
CA LEU A 65 -4.95 12.78 -11.82
C LEU A 65 -5.77 12.43 -13.06
N ASP A 66 -6.62 11.40 -12.98
CA ASP A 66 -7.46 10.95 -14.09
C ASP A 66 -8.52 12.00 -14.47
N SER A 67 -8.93 12.82 -13.50
CA SER A 67 -9.95 13.88 -13.67
C SER A 67 -9.36 15.28 -13.77
N ALA A 68 -8.02 15.43 -13.76
CA ALA A 68 -7.38 16.74 -13.80
C ALA A 68 -7.15 17.21 -15.24
N GLU A 69 -7.90 18.22 -15.66
CA GLU A 69 -7.62 19.03 -16.86
C GLU A 69 -6.50 20.05 -16.60
N SER A 70 -5.94 20.67 -17.65
CA SER A 70 -4.82 21.62 -17.58
C SER A 70 -5.04 22.75 -16.58
N ASP A 71 -6.29 23.17 -16.42
CA ASP A 71 -6.67 24.34 -15.62
C ASP A 71 -7.17 23.96 -14.21
N THR A 72 -7.08 22.68 -13.85
CA THR A 72 -7.55 22.19 -12.54
C THR A 72 -6.68 22.74 -11.41
N PRO A 73 -7.27 23.38 -10.38
CA PRO A 73 -6.52 23.86 -9.22
C PRO A 73 -5.71 22.75 -8.54
N ILE A 74 -4.44 23.04 -8.20
CA ILE A 74 -3.55 22.06 -7.57
C ILE A 74 -4.00 21.80 -6.12
N THR A 75 -4.83 20.78 -5.94
CA THR A 75 -5.26 20.29 -4.62
C THR A 75 -4.18 19.44 -3.93
N ALA A 76 -4.28 19.28 -2.60
CA ALA A 76 -3.37 18.43 -1.83
C ALA A 76 -3.35 16.96 -2.33
N GLY A 77 -4.50 16.46 -2.81
CA GLY A 77 -4.61 15.14 -3.43
C GLY A 77 -3.79 15.03 -4.72
N ILE A 78 -3.87 16.03 -5.60
CA ILE A 78 -3.09 16.08 -6.84
C ILE A 78 -1.59 16.16 -6.54
N LYS A 79 -1.17 16.95 -5.54
CA LYS A 79 0.24 17.01 -5.10
C LYS A 79 0.77 15.64 -4.68
N THR A 80 0.03 14.95 -3.81
CA THR A 80 0.36 13.59 -3.36
C THR A 80 0.49 12.64 -4.54
N ALA A 81 -0.50 12.65 -5.45
CA ALA A 81 -0.52 11.78 -6.61
C ALA A 81 0.67 12.04 -7.55
N ARG A 82 1.02 13.32 -7.79
CA ARG A 82 2.21 13.71 -8.58
C ARG A 82 3.52 13.30 -7.90
N LEU A 83 3.61 13.34 -6.58
CA LEU A 83 4.78 12.83 -5.86
C LEU A 83 4.94 11.32 -6.10
N LEU A 84 3.85 10.56 -6.01
CA LEU A 84 3.83 9.11 -6.20
C LEU A 84 4.05 8.68 -7.65
N SER A 85 3.61 9.47 -8.64
CA SER A 85 3.84 9.18 -10.07
C SER A 85 5.15 9.74 -10.61
N GLY A 86 5.76 10.71 -9.91
CA GLY A 86 7.03 11.34 -10.28
C GLY A 86 8.19 10.88 -9.37
N PRO A 87 8.67 11.72 -8.44
CA PRO A 87 9.88 11.42 -7.65
C PRO A 87 9.84 10.10 -6.85
N LEU A 88 8.66 9.67 -6.40
CA LEU A 88 8.49 8.44 -5.61
C LEU A 88 8.04 7.23 -6.45
N ARG A 89 7.99 7.34 -7.78
CA ARG A 89 7.49 6.28 -8.67
C ARG A 89 8.19 4.95 -8.50
N ALA A 90 9.50 4.95 -8.27
CA ALA A 90 10.28 3.73 -8.11
C ALA A 90 9.90 3.00 -6.81
N LEU A 91 9.74 3.75 -5.71
CA LEU A 91 9.29 3.19 -4.44
C LEU A 91 7.85 2.70 -4.52
N PHE A 92 6.96 3.43 -5.21
CA PHE A 92 5.59 2.99 -5.44
C PHE A 92 5.54 1.73 -6.31
N GLY A 93 6.35 1.66 -7.38
CA GLY A 93 6.49 0.47 -8.21
C GLY A 93 6.98 -0.74 -7.42
N LEU A 94 8.03 -0.56 -6.60
CA LEU A 94 8.51 -1.60 -5.68
C LEU A 94 7.40 -2.07 -4.74
N ARG A 95 6.63 -1.14 -4.16
CA ARG A 95 5.50 -1.45 -3.28
C ARG A 95 4.45 -2.32 -3.97
N VAL A 96 4.08 -1.97 -5.20
CA VAL A 96 3.08 -2.71 -6.00
C VAL A 96 3.61 -4.09 -6.37
N LEU A 97 4.84 -4.17 -6.88
CA LEU A 97 5.46 -5.44 -7.27
C LEU A 97 5.60 -6.39 -6.07
N ALA A 98 6.10 -5.88 -4.93
CA ALA A 98 6.22 -6.65 -3.71
C ALA A 98 4.84 -7.14 -3.20
N GLY A 99 3.81 -6.30 -3.29
CA GLY A 99 2.44 -6.66 -2.94
C GLY A 99 1.83 -7.73 -3.86
N LEU A 100 2.04 -7.62 -5.18
CA LEU A 100 1.52 -8.59 -6.14
C LEU A 100 2.24 -9.94 -6.06
N PHE A 101 3.58 -9.93 -6.04
CA PHE A 101 4.33 -11.18 -5.96
C PHE A 101 4.21 -11.84 -4.58
N GLY A 102 4.35 -11.07 -3.50
CA GLY A 102 4.28 -11.59 -2.14
C GLY A 102 2.86 -11.93 -1.69
N GLY A 103 1.85 -11.18 -2.14
CA GLY A 103 0.47 -11.33 -1.69
C GLY A 103 -0.46 -12.10 -2.63
N VAL A 104 -0.08 -12.24 -3.91
CA VAL A 104 -0.94 -12.85 -4.94
C VAL A 104 -0.26 -14.04 -5.62
N PHE A 105 0.81 -13.80 -6.37
CA PHE A 105 1.39 -14.82 -7.24
C PHE A 105 2.07 -15.95 -6.48
N LEU A 106 2.91 -15.64 -5.48
CA LEU A 106 3.59 -16.69 -4.71
C LEU A 106 2.62 -17.51 -3.84
N PRO A 107 1.69 -16.91 -3.06
CA PRO A 107 0.70 -17.68 -2.30
C PRO A 107 -0.14 -18.60 -3.19
N PHE A 108 -0.57 -18.12 -4.36
CA PHE A 108 -1.30 -18.92 -5.33
C PHE A 108 -0.45 -20.07 -5.88
N ALA A 109 0.76 -19.78 -6.34
CA ALA A 109 1.67 -20.78 -6.90
C ALA A 109 2.03 -21.88 -5.88
N VAL A 110 2.21 -21.51 -4.61
CA VAL A 110 2.43 -22.45 -3.50
C VAL A 110 1.19 -23.34 -3.30
N ALA A 111 -0.01 -22.77 -3.33
CA ALA A 111 -1.26 -23.50 -3.13
C ALA A 111 -1.56 -24.54 -4.23
N VAL A 112 -1.13 -24.26 -5.47
CA VAL A 112 -1.27 -25.19 -6.61
C VAL A 112 -0.03 -26.05 -6.84
N HIS A 113 0.92 -26.05 -5.89
CA HIS A 113 2.17 -26.81 -5.95
C HIS A 113 3.06 -26.50 -7.18
N ALA A 114 2.94 -25.31 -7.77
CA ALA A 114 3.77 -24.87 -8.89
C ALA A 114 5.18 -24.41 -8.46
N VAL A 115 5.36 -24.13 -7.17
CA VAL A 115 6.65 -23.75 -6.55
C VAL A 115 6.82 -24.50 -5.22
N PRO A 116 8.06 -24.68 -4.72
CA PRO A 116 8.29 -25.37 -3.46
C PRO A 116 7.65 -24.65 -2.27
N LEU A 117 7.28 -25.42 -1.25
CA LEU A 117 6.69 -24.90 0.00
C LEU A 117 7.53 -23.81 0.66
N SER A 118 8.87 -23.86 0.52
CA SER A 118 9.77 -22.84 1.05
C SER A 118 9.53 -21.45 0.48
N ALA A 119 8.90 -21.32 -0.70
CA ALA A 119 8.57 -20.04 -1.32
C ALA A 119 7.60 -19.19 -0.48
N ARG A 120 6.89 -19.78 0.50
CA ARG A 120 6.06 -19.04 1.48
C ARG A 120 6.87 -18.04 2.32
N TRP A 121 8.15 -18.34 2.60
CA TRP A 121 9.04 -17.43 3.31
C TRP A 121 9.44 -16.24 2.45
N LEU A 122 9.65 -16.46 1.15
CA LEU A 122 9.88 -15.38 0.20
C LEU A 122 8.65 -14.50 0.05
N ALA A 123 7.44 -15.09 0.02
CA ALA A 123 6.19 -14.35 0.00
C ALA A 123 6.06 -13.42 1.23
N LEU A 124 6.34 -13.94 2.43
CA LEU A 124 6.38 -13.16 3.67
C LEU A 124 7.44 -12.05 3.62
N ALA A 125 8.66 -12.35 3.16
CA ALA A 125 9.74 -11.37 3.06
C ALA A 125 9.41 -10.23 2.08
N LEU A 126 8.82 -10.56 0.92
CA LEU A 126 8.36 -9.57 -0.05
C LEU A 126 7.24 -8.71 0.51
N LEU A 127 6.24 -9.31 1.17
CA LEU A 127 5.19 -8.54 1.83
C LEU A 127 5.77 -7.63 2.91
N LEU A 128 6.66 -8.11 3.78
CA LEU A 128 7.32 -7.28 4.78
C LEU A 128 8.05 -6.09 4.15
N ALA A 129 8.85 -6.33 3.11
CA ALA A 129 9.55 -5.27 2.39
C ALA A 129 8.59 -4.27 1.71
N GLY A 130 7.51 -4.77 1.11
CA GLY A 130 6.46 -3.96 0.52
C GLY A 130 5.74 -3.09 1.55
N GLU A 131 5.43 -3.67 2.71
CA GLU A 131 4.80 -2.98 3.84
C GLU A 131 5.73 -1.91 4.44
N LEU A 132 7.02 -2.18 4.60
CA LEU A 132 7.99 -1.15 5.02
C LEU A 132 8.11 -0.02 3.98
N THR A 133 8.11 -0.37 2.68
CA THR A 133 8.11 0.62 1.59
C THR A 133 6.85 1.47 1.63
N GLU A 134 5.70 0.87 1.92
CA GLU A 134 4.42 1.57 2.14
C GLU A 134 4.53 2.59 3.28
N ARG A 135 5.21 2.24 4.38
CA ARG A 135 5.47 3.19 5.48
C ARG A 135 6.34 4.35 5.06
N VAL A 136 7.39 4.11 4.27
CA VAL A 136 8.23 5.19 3.70
C VAL A 136 7.40 6.10 2.81
N LEU A 137 6.60 5.54 1.91
CA LEU A 137 5.71 6.31 1.02
C LEU A 137 4.67 7.11 1.79
N PHE A 138 4.08 6.54 2.85
CA PHE A 138 3.07 7.19 3.67
C PHE A 138 3.57 8.51 4.29
N PHE A 139 4.84 8.55 4.71
CA PHE A 139 5.44 9.76 5.26
C PHE A 139 5.97 10.71 4.19
N ARG A 140 6.48 10.19 3.06
CA ARG A 140 7.08 11.03 2.00
C ARG A 140 6.09 11.62 1.01
N ALA A 141 4.92 11.01 0.87
CA ALA A 141 3.90 11.47 -0.08
C ALA A 141 2.95 12.52 0.52
N VAL A 142 3.08 12.82 1.82
CA VAL A 142 2.26 13.85 2.46
C VAL A 142 2.58 15.23 1.89
N ASP A 143 1.55 16.05 1.68
CA ASP A 143 1.72 17.44 1.31
C ASP A 143 2.36 18.24 2.46
N ALA A 144 3.23 19.20 2.11
CA ALA A 144 3.75 20.18 3.05
C ALA A 144 2.76 21.36 3.14
N PRO A 145 2.14 21.62 4.31
CA PRO A 145 1.34 22.80 4.53
C PRO A 145 2.17 24.06 4.27
N LYS A 146 1.52 25.10 3.73
CA LYS A 146 2.16 26.40 3.56
C LYS A 146 2.51 26.97 4.93
N MET A 147 3.70 27.55 5.07
CA MET A 147 4.07 28.25 6.30
C MET A 147 3.15 29.47 6.47
N PRO A 148 2.65 29.76 7.69
CA PRO A 148 1.88 30.97 7.95
C PRO A 148 2.67 32.22 7.52
N GLY A 149 2.03 33.13 6.77
CA GLY A 149 2.63 34.40 6.35
C GLY A 149 3.12 34.50 4.90
N LEU A 150 3.01 33.44 4.09
CA LEU A 150 3.32 33.53 2.65
C LEU A 150 2.05 33.84 1.82
N PRO A 151 2.08 34.81 0.88
CA PRO A 151 0.93 35.16 0.04
C PRO A 151 0.49 33.98 -0.82
N ALA A 152 -0.84 33.83 -1.00
CA ALA A 152 -1.56 32.71 -1.62
C ALA A 152 -0.95 32.19 -2.92
#